data_AF-A0AAW9LB35-F1
#
_entry.id   AF-A0AAW9LB35-F1
#
_cell.length_a   1.000
_cell.length_b   1.000
_cell.length_c   1.000
_cell.angle_alpha   90.00
_cell.angle_beta   90.00
_cell.angle_gamma   90.00
#
_symmetry.space_group_name_H-M   'P 1'
#
loop_
_entity.id
_entity.type
_entity.pdbx_description
1 polymer ?
#
loop_
_entity_poly.entity_id
_entity_poly.type
_entity_poly.pdbx_seq_one_letter_code
_entity_poly.pdbx_strand_id
1 'polypeptide(L)'
;MTAIERYLRITRSMNEKLIGSGGLLDRMAMLLTDQAGTSGHYRFDNEEECGHHHAIRHNSETARTLISHHRLGGQIKTYLPKNPDEHDDPDDPLYHPKVGTKLIKKRNAGGSVAWRDRHDVIRELDERLLSVLSWAGVPTEAGGTTYVPDWHFDAQAADDPVALHADPLPQLEARQEHLLMTCLRDMTPADQNLTETLATEGGMHADDLSDETGLSVSTIYRMLQRLEGVVESDNGHVQFVSQKIREEVRGLVESAEHAIESIADRVSQLVDMERRQSASSAFDTWIAKYGAEVDWPDHDGGTVQIRLDTVLSKLKSLDGPHPREVIAEMFAAWERDGRRGSVLDGAEIEATIRGEGRKTVVATPP
;
A
#
# COMPACT_ATOMS: atom_id res chain seq x y z
N MET A 1 16.81 31.30 7.14
CA MET A 1 15.60 30.89 6.42
C MET A 1 14.71 30.08 7.33
N THR A 2 13.45 30.49 7.46
CA THR A 2 12.47 29.89 8.38
C THR A 2 11.39 29.10 7.64
N ALA A 3 11.10 29.47 6.40
CA ALA A 3 10.26 28.75 5.46
C ALA A 3 10.67 29.09 4.02
N ILE A 4 10.53 28.13 3.13
CA ILE A 4 10.61 28.27 1.67
C ILE A 4 9.80 27.14 1.06
N GLU A 5 9.17 27.38 -0.08
CA GLU A 5 8.33 26.42 -0.79
C GLU A 5 8.75 26.36 -2.25
N ARG A 6 8.84 25.14 -2.78
CA ARG A 6 8.98 24.85 -4.21
C ARG A 6 7.69 24.21 -4.66
N TYR A 7 7.21 24.58 -5.84
CA TYR A 7 5.91 24.13 -6.30
C TYR A 7 5.84 24.00 -7.82
N LEU A 8 4.85 23.22 -8.25
CA LEU A 8 4.41 23.05 -9.62
C LEU A 8 2.88 23.15 -9.62
N ARG A 9 2.30 23.48 -10.78
CA ARG A 9 0.86 23.28 -11.01
C ARG A 9 0.67 22.10 -11.92
N ILE A 10 -0.23 21.22 -11.52
CA ILE A 10 -0.59 20.04 -12.30
C ILE A 10 -2.07 20.06 -12.59
N THR A 11 -2.48 19.40 -13.67
CA THR A 11 -3.90 19.26 -13.99
C THR A 11 -4.68 18.52 -12.90
N ARG A 12 -5.98 18.78 -12.79
CA ARG A 12 -6.85 18.17 -11.76
C ARG A 12 -6.84 16.63 -11.88
N SER A 13 -6.86 16.10 -13.10
CA SER A 13 -6.74 14.67 -13.38
C SER A 13 -5.42 14.05 -12.90
N MET A 14 -4.31 14.79 -12.95
CA MET A 14 -3.05 14.32 -12.39
C MET A 14 -3.04 14.41 -10.86
N ASN A 15 -3.74 15.39 -10.29
CA ASN A 15 -3.86 15.54 -8.84
C ASN A 15 -4.62 14.39 -8.19
N GLU A 16 -5.58 13.77 -8.89
CA GLU A 16 -6.29 12.57 -8.43
C GLU A 16 -5.34 11.41 -8.06
N LYS A 17 -4.15 11.32 -8.68
CA LYS A 17 -3.14 10.31 -8.32
C LYS A 17 -2.46 10.58 -6.96
N LEU A 18 -2.49 11.83 -6.51
CA LEU A 18 -1.92 12.25 -5.23
C LEU A 18 -2.94 12.16 -4.09
N ILE A 19 -4.20 12.47 -4.37
CA ILE A 19 -5.27 12.59 -3.37
C ILE A 19 -6.19 11.36 -3.38
N GLY A 20 -7.18 11.35 -2.48
CA GLY A 20 -8.16 10.27 -2.37
C GLY A 20 -7.59 9.00 -1.73
N SER A 21 -8.48 8.05 -1.43
CA SER A 21 -8.10 6.76 -0.85
C SER A 21 -7.23 5.97 -1.82
N GLY A 22 -6.08 5.48 -1.34
CA GLY A 22 -5.07 4.80 -2.16
C GLY A 22 -4.18 5.73 -3.00
N GLY A 23 -4.46 7.03 -3.02
CA GLY A 23 -3.58 8.04 -3.61
C GLY A 23 -2.24 8.11 -2.89
N LEU A 24 -1.22 8.72 -3.50
CA LEU A 24 0.11 8.76 -2.90
C LEU A 24 0.11 9.38 -1.49
N LEU A 25 -0.60 10.49 -1.28
CA LEU A 25 -0.61 11.14 0.03
C LEU A 25 -1.33 10.30 1.09
N ASP A 26 -2.33 9.53 0.70
CA ASP A 26 -3.02 8.58 1.57
C ASP A 26 -2.08 7.42 1.97
N ARG A 27 -1.41 6.80 0.99
CA ARG A 27 -0.41 5.74 1.24
C ARG A 27 0.74 6.23 2.13
N MET A 28 1.26 7.42 1.86
CA MET A 28 2.28 8.04 2.69
C MET A 28 1.76 8.29 4.12
N ALA A 29 0.52 8.73 4.28
CA ALA A 29 -0.08 8.89 5.60
C ALA A 29 -0.21 7.55 6.33
N MET A 30 -0.68 6.50 5.66
CA MET A 30 -0.84 5.17 6.26
C MET A 30 0.49 4.58 6.75
N LEU A 31 1.56 4.75 5.97
CA LEU A 31 2.86 4.13 6.23
C LEU A 31 3.78 4.96 7.13
N LEU A 32 3.60 6.29 7.18
CA LEU A 32 4.47 7.20 7.94
C LEU A 32 3.80 7.78 9.21
N THR A 33 2.49 7.66 9.36
CA THR A 33 1.83 7.94 10.65
C THR A 33 2.35 6.94 11.67
N ASP A 34 2.66 7.40 12.88
CA ASP A 34 3.10 6.64 14.06
C ASP A 34 4.44 5.87 14.01
N GLN A 35 5.29 6.04 12.99
CA GLN A 35 6.63 5.44 13.05
C GLN A 35 7.51 6.18 14.05
N ALA A 36 8.16 5.47 14.98
CA ALA A 36 9.12 6.02 15.94
C ALA A 36 10.11 7.01 15.30
N GLY A 37 10.13 8.24 15.82
CA GLY A 37 11.00 9.32 15.32
C GLY A 37 10.49 10.03 14.08
N THR A 38 9.38 9.61 13.47
CA THR A 38 8.67 10.33 12.41
C THR A 38 7.52 11.18 12.99
N SER A 39 7.05 12.18 12.26
CA SER A 39 5.84 12.93 12.63
C SER A 39 5.09 13.27 11.35
N GLY A 40 4.11 12.44 11.03
CA GLY A 40 3.12 12.63 9.97
C GLY A 40 1.86 13.28 10.53
N HIS A 41 1.37 14.36 9.92
CA HIS A 41 -0.06 14.68 10.04
C HIS A 41 -0.59 14.84 8.64
N TYR A 42 -1.47 13.92 8.25
CA TYR A 42 -2.29 14.09 7.08
C TYR A 42 -3.49 14.95 7.43
N ARG A 43 -3.61 16.09 6.77
CA ARG A 43 -4.79 16.95 6.84
C ARG A 43 -5.38 17.04 5.45
N PHE A 44 -6.61 16.59 5.31
CA PHE A 44 -7.44 16.85 4.15
C PHE A 44 -8.59 17.79 4.54
N ASP A 45 -8.96 18.66 3.63
CA ASP A 45 -10.08 19.58 3.71
C ASP A 45 -10.74 19.55 2.34
N ASN A 46 -11.95 19.00 2.29
CA ASN A 46 -12.74 18.79 1.08
C ASN A 46 -14.16 19.38 1.26
N GLU A 47 -14.34 20.30 2.22
CA GLU A 47 -15.67 20.84 2.55
C GLU A 47 -16.27 21.67 1.40
N GLU A 48 -15.41 22.35 0.63
CA GLU A 48 -15.80 23.17 -0.51
C GLU A 48 -15.71 22.38 -1.82
N GLU A 49 -14.56 21.78 -2.11
CA GLU A 49 -14.34 20.94 -3.30
C GLU A 49 -13.42 19.75 -2.97
N CYS A 50 -13.64 18.60 -3.63
CA CYS A 50 -12.75 17.46 -3.51
C CYS A 50 -11.33 17.84 -3.99
N GLY A 51 -10.33 17.65 -3.12
CA GLY A 51 -8.95 18.03 -3.38
C GLY A 51 -8.61 19.47 -3.01
N HIS A 52 -9.50 20.21 -2.32
CA HIS A 52 -9.28 21.60 -1.95
C HIS A 52 -7.99 21.80 -1.16
N HIS A 53 -7.72 20.99 -0.12
CA HIS A 53 -6.40 21.01 0.52
C HIS A 53 -6.02 19.67 1.15
N HIS A 54 -4.96 19.05 0.63
CA HIS A 54 -4.35 17.85 1.19
C HIS A 54 -2.90 18.13 1.54
N ALA A 55 -2.48 17.75 2.75
CA ALA A 55 -1.08 17.92 3.14
C ALA A 55 -0.58 16.87 4.11
N ILE A 56 0.67 16.46 3.89
CA ILE A 56 1.47 15.68 4.82
C ILE A 56 2.54 16.58 5.39
N ARG A 57 2.54 16.72 6.71
CA ARG A 57 3.66 17.33 7.41
C ARG A 57 4.62 16.24 7.86
N HIS A 58 5.92 16.49 7.77
CA HIS A 58 6.95 15.49 8.05
C HIS A 58 8.14 16.12 8.79
N ASN A 59 8.87 15.34 9.57
CA ASN A 59 10.08 15.82 10.25
C ASN A 59 11.35 15.42 9.50
N SER A 60 12.53 15.72 10.07
CA SER A 60 13.81 15.39 9.45
C SER A 60 14.09 13.89 9.33
N GLU A 61 13.53 13.06 10.19
CA GLU A 61 13.68 11.59 10.10
C GLU A 61 12.81 11.04 8.98
N THR A 62 11.54 11.44 8.93
CA THR A 62 10.64 11.08 7.82
C THR A 62 11.23 11.49 6.47
N ALA A 63 11.90 12.65 6.41
CA ALA A 63 12.59 13.08 5.20
C ALA A 63 13.67 12.07 4.75
N ARG A 64 14.46 11.55 5.70
CA ARG A 64 15.48 10.50 5.44
C ARG A 64 14.86 9.17 5.05
N THR A 65 13.77 8.77 5.71
CA THR A 65 13.03 7.55 5.37
C THR A 65 12.55 7.59 3.93
N LEU A 66 12.08 8.76 3.47
CA LEU A 66 11.61 8.94 2.12
C LEU A 66 12.76 9.00 1.10
N ILE A 67 13.80 9.78 1.39
CA ILE A 67 14.99 9.90 0.55
C ILE A 67 16.22 9.99 1.45
N SER A 68 17.09 8.99 1.39
CA SER A 68 18.14 8.73 2.39
C SER A 68 19.04 9.93 2.78
N HIS A 69 19.38 10.81 1.84
CA HIS A 69 20.23 11.99 2.09
C HIS A 69 19.45 13.28 2.40
N HIS A 70 18.12 13.24 2.42
CA HIS A 70 17.29 14.38 2.77
C HIS A 70 17.32 14.62 4.28
N ARG A 71 17.22 15.88 4.72
CA ARG A 71 17.34 16.25 6.14
C ARG A 71 16.31 17.26 6.61
N LEU A 72 15.57 17.87 5.69
CA LEU A 72 14.69 19.01 5.98
C LEU A 72 13.27 18.54 6.30
N GLY A 73 12.90 18.74 7.58
CA GLY A 73 11.53 18.63 8.03
C GLY A 73 10.64 19.74 7.44
N GLY A 74 9.41 19.38 7.08
CA GLY A 74 8.62 20.20 6.19
C GLY A 74 7.17 19.75 6.02
N GLN A 75 6.66 20.05 4.82
CA GLN A 75 5.33 19.68 4.38
C GLN A 75 5.33 19.40 2.87
N ILE A 76 4.58 18.39 2.46
CA ILE A 76 4.16 18.14 1.09
C ILE A 76 2.66 18.48 1.06
N LYS A 77 2.23 19.26 0.08
CA LYS A 77 0.82 19.64 -0.04
C LYS A 77 0.36 19.74 -1.49
N THR A 78 -0.91 19.48 -1.70
CA THR A 78 -1.65 19.89 -2.89
C THR A 78 -2.87 20.69 -2.45
N TYR A 79 -3.16 21.78 -3.14
CA TYR A 79 -4.30 22.62 -2.79
C TYR A 79 -4.82 23.43 -3.98
N LEU A 80 -6.12 23.68 -3.95
CA LEU A 80 -6.82 24.66 -4.79
C LEU A 80 -6.77 26.04 -4.10
N PRO A 81 -6.97 27.14 -4.86
CA PRO A 81 -7.19 28.46 -4.28
C PRO A 81 -8.36 28.45 -3.28
N LYS A 82 -8.38 29.44 -2.39
CA LYS A 82 -9.40 29.56 -1.32
C LYS A 82 -10.84 29.59 -1.85
N ASN A 83 -11.06 30.15 -3.05
CA ASN A 83 -12.37 30.20 -3.68
C ASN A 83 -12.25 29.50 -5.05
N PRO A 84 -12.25 28.17 -5.10
CA PRO A 84 -12.02 27.45 -6.36
C PRO A 84 -13.12 27.73 -7.39
N ASP A 85 -14.36 27.93 -6.96
CA ASP A 85 -15.52 28.26 -7.81
C ASP A 85 -15.37 29.62 -8.54
N GLU A 86 -14.55 30.53 -8.03
CA GLU A 86 -14.24 31.80 -8.72
C GLU A 86 -13.30 31.58 -9.91
N HIS A 87 -12.73 30.39 -10.03
CA HIS A 87 -11.74 29.97 -11.01
C HIS A 87 -12.19 28.71 -11.73
N ASP A 88 -13.45 28.65 -12.17
CA ASP A 88 -14.05 27.50 -12.87
C ASP A 88 -13.66 27.39 -14.36
N ASP A 89 -13.01 28.42 -14.91
CA ASP A 89 -12.50 28.41 -16.27
C ASP A 89 -11.21 27.58 -16.37
N PRO A 90 -11.16 26.48 -17.16
CA PRO A 90 -9.94 25.69 -17.33
C PRO A 90 -8.73 26.48 -17.85
N ASP A 91 -8.95 27.62 -18.51
CA ASP A 91 -7.88 28.50 -18.98
C ASP A 91 -7.36 29.45 -17.87
N ASP A 92 -8.02 29.51 -16.71
CA ASP A 92 -7.54 30.26 -15.54
C ASP A 92 -6.31 29.55 -14.92
N PRO A 93 -5.16 30.23 -14.76
CA PRO A 93 -3.99 29.67 -14.09
C PRO A 93 -4.25 29.12 -12.67
N LEU A 94 -5.32 29.58 -12.01
CA LEU A 94 -5.73 29.18 -10.67
C LEU A 94 -6.74 28.02 -10.65
N TYR A 95 -7.33 27.63 -11.78
CA TYR A 95 -8.25 26.48 -11.90
C TYR A 95 -7.58 25.17 -11.46
N HIS A 96 -6.31 25.02 -11.81
CA HIS A 96 -5.53 23.81 -11.56
C HIS A 96 -4.80 23.85 -10.20
N PRO A 97 -4.75 22.71 -9.47
CA PRO A 97 -4.16 22.65 -8.15
C PRO A 97 -2.65 22.89 -8.17
N LYS A 98 -2.18 23.46 -7.06
CA LYS A 98 -0.76 23.65 -6.79
C LYS A 98 -0.24 22.54 -5.90
N VAL A 99 0.80 21.85 -6.35
CA VAL A 99 1.53 20.85 -5.56
C VAL A 99 2.87 21.44 -5.14
N GLY A 100 3.22 21.34 -3.87
CA GLY A 100 4.46 21.91 -3.38
C GLY A 100 5.07 21.20 -2.17
N THR A 101 6.37 21.35 -2.07
CA THR A 101 7.18 20.92 -0.93
C THR A 101 7.71 22.16 -0.20
N LYS A 102 7.64 22.14 1.13
CA LYS A 102 7.92 23.31 1.97
C LYS A 102 8.82 22.96 3.14
N LEU A 103 9.85 23.77 3.38
CA LEU A 103 10.62 23.76 4.63
C LEU A 103 9.79 24.40 5.75
N ILE A 104 9.74 23.76 6.93
CA ILE A 104 9.11 24.32 8.13
C ILE A 104 10.09 24.26 9.30
N LYS A 105 10.58 25.43 9.76
CA LYS A 105 11.53 25.54 10.89
C LYS A 105 11.18 24.66 12.09
N LYS A 106 9.91 24.64 12.51
CA LYS A 106 9.46 23.90 13.71
C LYS A 106 9.56 22.38 13.57
N ARG A 107 9.65 21.84 12.35
CA ARG A 107 9.72 20.40 12.06
C ARG A 107 11.11 19.94 11.66
N ASN A 108 11.99 20.88 11.37
CA ASN A 108 13.37 20.62 11.02
C ASN A 108 14.20 20.46 12.29
N ALA A 109 14.93 19.35 12.42
CA ALA A 109 15.74 19.07 13.61
C ALA A 109 16.78 20.17 13.90
N GLY A 110 17.38 20.74 12.85
CA GLY A 110 18.31 21.87 12.95
C GLY A 110 17.66 23.25 13.10
N GLY A 111 16.33 23.33 13.18
CA GLY A 111 15.59 24.59 13.23
C GLY A 111 15.69 25.38 11.92
N SER A 112 16.20 26.61 11.99
CA SER A 112 16.33 27.47 10.81
C SER A 112 17.60 27.17 10.02
N VAL A 113 17.51 27.21 8.69
CA VAL A 113 18.67 27.02 7.80
C VAL A 113 19.34 28.35 7.48
N ALA A 114 20.67 28.42 7.43
CA ALA A 114 21.37 29.64 7.06
C ALA A 114 21.12 29.99 5.58
N TRP A 115 21.05 31.29 5.24
CA TRP A 115 20.78 31.72 3.87
C TRP A 115 21.84 31.28 2.85
N ARG A 116 23.09 31.12 3.30
CA ARG A 116 24.18 30.60 2.48
C ARG A 116 23.90 29.18 1.97
N ASP A 117 23.16 28.39 2.73
CA ASP A 117 22.83 26.99 2.43
C ASP A 117 21.51 26.87 1.61
N ARG A 118 20.97 27.98 1.08
CA ARG A 118 19.69 27.99 0.35
C ARG A 118 19.67 27.08 -0.87
N HIS A 119 20.81 26.89 -1.53
CA HIS A 119 20.90 26.03 -2.71
C HIS A 119 20.68 24.55 -2.36
N ASP A 120 21.22 24.09 -1.22
CA ASP A 120 20.93 22.75 -0.70
C ASP A 120 19.46 22.57 -0.39
N VAL A 121 18.82 23.61 0.16
CA VAL A 121 17.39 23.56 0.48
C VAL A 121 16.55 23.49 -0.80
N ILE A 122 16.85 24.33 -1.79
CA ILE A 122 16.12 24.31 -3.07
C ILE A 122 16.28 22.94 -3.74
N ARG A 123 17.51 22.43 -3.81
CA ARG A 123 17.80 21.11 -4.38
C ARG A 123 17.01 20.00 -3.68
N GLU A 124 17.03 19.95 -2.35
CA GLU A 124 16.29 18.93 -1.60
C GLU A 124 14.77 19.02 -1.82
N LEU A 125 14.23 20.24 -1.86
CA LEU A 125 12.80 20.46 -2.11
C LEU A 125 12.39 20.09 -3.54
N ASP A 126 13.23 20.37 -4.54
CA ASP A 126 12.99 20.02 -5.94
C ASP A 126 13.08 18.50 -6.16
N GLU A 127 14.12 17.85 -5.63
CA GLU A 127 14.26 16.39 -5.65
C GLU A 127 13.05 15.70 -5.01
N ARG A 128 12.60 16.21 -3.85
CA ARG A 128 11.41 15.67 -3.15
C ARG A 128 10.16 15.86 -3.98
N LEU A 129 9.95 17.06 -4.53
CA LEU A 129 8.75 17.39 -5.28
C LEU A 129 8.59 16.48 -6.50
N LEU A 130 9.65 16.34 -7.31
CA LEU A 130 9.58 15.50 -8.50
C LEU A 130 9.56 14.00 -8.18
N SER A 131 10.26 13.55 -7.13
CA SER A 131 10.19 12.15 -6.71
C SER A 131 8.78 11.78 -6.26
N VAL A 132 8.12 12.62 -5.45
CA VAL A 132 6.72 12.43 -5.05
C VAL A 132 5.80 12.34 -6.27
N LEU A 133 5.95 13.23 -7.25
CA LEU A 133 5.17 13.13 -8.50
C LEU A 133 5.44 11.80 -9.24
N SER A 134 6.70 11.39 -9.31
CA SER A 134 7.09 10.11 -9.93
C SER A 134 6.48 8.90 -9.22
N TRP A 135 6.42 8.89 -7.89
CA TRP A 135 5.84 7.80 -7.09
C TRP A 135 4.32 7.69 -7.27
N ALA A 136 3.67 8.81 -7.56
CA ALA A 136 2.26 8.85 -7.94
C ALA A 136 2.01 8.45 -9.41
N GLY A 137 3.06 8.19 -10.20
CA GLY A 137 2.93 7.94 -11.63
C GLY A 137 2.50 9.18 -12.42
N VAL A 138 2.80 10.38 -11.91
CA VAL A 138 2.64 11.64 -12.65
C VAL A 138 3.89 11.84 -13.53
N PRO A 139 3.74 12.08 -14.84
CA PRO A 139 4.89 12.33 -15.72
C PRO A 139 5.73 13.52 -15.23
N THR A 140 7.04 13.36 -15.16
CA THR A 140 7.99 14.37 -14.67
C THR A 140 8.73 15.11 -15.77
N GLU A 141 8.56 14.70 -17.02
CA GLU A 141 9.11 15.39 -18.20
C GLU A 141 8.43 16.74 -18.41
N ALA A 142 9.19 17.73 -18.86
CA ALA A 142 8.66 19.04 -19.16
C ALA A 142 7.73 19.01 -20.39
N GLY A 143 6.70 19.86 -20.37
CA GLY A 143 5.71 19.95 -21.44
C GLY A 143 4.55 18.96 -21.30
N GLY A 144 3.84 18.73 -22.41
CA GLY A 144 2.62 17.92 -22.44
C GLY A 144 1.43 18.60 -21.77
N THR A 145 0.49 17.79 -21.25
CA THR A 145 -0.74 18.24 -20.59
C THR A 145 -0.71 18.05 -19.07
N THR A 146 0.47 17.76 -18.50
CA THR A 146 0.61 17.51 -17.05
C THR A 146 0.75 18.81 -16.28
N TYR A 147 1.61 19.72 -16.76
CA TYR A 147 1.97 20.94 -16.06
C TYR A 147 1.30 22.16 -16.69
N VAL A 148 0.81 23.07 -15.85
CA VAL A 148 0.13 24.29 -16.29
C VAL A 148 0.91 25.50 -15.80
N PRO A 149 1.38 26.40 -16.69
CA PRO A 149 2.10 27.59 -16.27
C PRO A 149 1.18 28.57 -15.51
N ASP A 150 1.77 29.36 -14.63
CA ASP A 150 1.10 30.49 -13.96
C ASP A 150 2.03 31.73 -13.94
N TRP A 151 1.58 32.82 -13.31
CA TRP A 151 2.36 34.06 -13.25
C TRP A 151 3.74 33.94 -12.59
N HIS A 152 4.04 32.85 -11.88
CA HIS A 152 5.30 32.60 -11.19
C HIS A 152 5.93 31.22 -11.53
N PHE A 153 5.36 30.45 -12.48
CA PHE A 153 5.81 29.12 -12.91
C PHE A 153 5.64 28.94 -14.42
N ASP A 154 6.70 28.56 -15.14
CA ASP A 154 6.71 28.56 -16.62
C ASP A 154 6.58 27.18 -17.29
N ALA A 155 6.29 26.11 -16.52
CA ALA A 155 6.14 24.73 -17.04
C ALA A 155 7.24 24.24 -18.00
N GLN A 156 8.45 24.80 -17.91
CA GLN A 156 9.62 24.42 -18.69
C GLN A 156 10.49 23.43 -17.91
N ALA A 157 11.41 22.77 -18.65
CA ALA A 157 12.46 21.97 -18.04
C ALA A 157 13.31 22.83 -17.10
N ALA A 158 13.73 22.24 -15.98
CA ALA A 158 14.69 22.87 -15.10
C ALA A 158 16.04 23.06 -15.81
N ASP A 159 16.72 24.16 -15.50
CA ASP A 159 18.05 24.44 -16.05
C ASP A 159 19.05 23.33 -15.70
N ASP A 160 18.96 22.82 -14.47
CA ASP A 160 19.76 21.70 -13.97
C ASP A 160 18.88 20.44 -13.81
N PRO A 161 19.35 19.25 -14.22
CA PRO A 161 18.64 18.01 -13.97
C PRO A 161 18.41 17.77 -12.48
N VAL A 162 17.15 17.52 -12.12
CA VAL A 162 16.75 17.19 -10.75
C VAL A 162 16.76 15.66 -10.60
N ALA A 163 17.42 15.17 -9.55
CA ALA A 163 17.47 13.73 -9.30
C ALA A 163 16.10 13.19 -8.85
N LEU A 164 15.67 12.10 -9.51
CA LEU A 164 14.49 11.32 -9.13
C LEU A 164 14.92 10.13 -8.29
N HIS A 165 14.19 9.88 -7.21
CA HIS A 165 14.45 8.76 -6.29
C HIS A 165 13.37 7.69 -6.44
N ALA A 166 13.75 6.43 -6.24
CA ALA A 166 12.79 5.31 -6.24
C ALA A 166 11.76 5.48 -5.11
N ASP A 167 10.53 5.01 -5.35
CA ASP A 167 9.46 5.01 -4.36
C ASP A 167 9.84 4.08 -3.19
N PRO A 168 10.01 4.60 -1.95
CA PRO A 168 10.36 3.79 -0.79
C PRO A 168 9.14 3.11 -0.15
N LEU A 169 7.92 3.52 -0.52
CA LEU A 169 6.69 3.06 0.14
C LEU A 169 6.47 1.55 -0.01
N PRO A 170 6.70 0.90 -1.18
CA PRO A 170 6.54 -0.54 -1.29
C PRO A 170 7.46 -1.34 -0.36
N GLN A 171 8.72 -0.89 -0.20
CA GLN A 171 9.64 -1.58 0.72
C GLN A 171 9.32 -1.27 2.19
N LEU A 172 8.76 -0.10 2.48
CA LEU A 172 8.27 0.25 3.81
C LEU A 172 7.07 -0.60 4.19
N GLU A 173 6.11 -0.75 3.28
CA GLU A 173 4.92 -1.61 3.42
C GLU A 173 5.32 -3.06 3.64
N ALA A 174 6.14 -3.64 2.76
CA ALA A 174 6.61 -5.02 2.90
C ALA A 174 7.36 -5.28 4.22
N ARG A 175 8.10 -4.28 4.73
CA ARG A 175 8.75 -4.38 6.04
C ARG A 175 7.74 -4.38 7.18
N GLN A 176 6.73 -3.49 7.12
CA GLN A 176 5.68 -3.40 8.13
C GLN A 176 4.83 -4.69 8.15
N GLU A 177 4.46 -5.21 6.98
CA GLU A 177 3.74 -6.47 6.83
C GLU A 177 4.56 -7.64 7.39
N HIS A 178 5.84 -7.74 7.06
CA HIS A 178 6.71 -8.80 7.59
C HIS A 178 6.83 -8.75 9.13
N LEU A 179 6.99 -7.55 9.69
CA LEU A 179 7.02 -7.34 11.14
C LEU A 179 5.70 -7.74 11.78
N LEU A 180 4.58 -7.35 11.17
CA LEU A 180 3.25 -7.70 11.62
C LEU A 180 3.04 -9.22 11.62
N MET A 181 3.34 -9.91 10.52
CA MET A 181 3.18 -11.36 10.40
C MET A 181 4.04 -12.11 11.43
N THR A 182 5.28 -11.67 11.64
CA THR A 182 6.17 -12.24 12.66
C THR A 182 5.59 -12.05 14.05
N CYS A 183 5.12 -10.84 14.35
CA CYS A 183 4.55 -10.49 15.64
C CYS A 183 3.28 -11.30 15.93
N LEU A 184 2.32 -11.34 15.00
CA LEU A 184 1.05 -12.07 15.15
C LEU A 184 1.25 -13.57 15.35
N ARG A 185 2.24 -14.17 14.68
CA ARG A 185 2.57 -15.59 14.84
C ARG A 185 3.05 -15.92 16.26
N ASP A 186 3.78 -14.99 16.88
CA ASP A 186 4.37 -15.18 18.21
C ASP A 186 3.49 -14.62 19.34
N MET A 187 2.27 -14.15 19.02
CA MET A 187 1.34 -13.59 19.99
C MET A 187 0.79 -14.65 20.96
N THR A 188 0.71 -14.24 22.22
CA THR A 188 -0.07 -14.94 23.24
C THR A 188 -1.52 -14.43 23.22
N PRO A 189 -2.49 -15.15 23.82
CA PRO A 189 -3.87 -14.66 23.92
C PRO A 189 -4.00 -13.30 24.62
N ALA A 190 -3.09 -12.97 25.55
CA ALA A 190 -3.06 -11.66 26.19
C ALA A 190 -2.60 -10.57 25.21
N ASP A 191 -1.63 -10.87 24.33
CA ASP A 191 -1.17 -9.93 23.29
C ASP A 191 -2.30 -9.63 22.32
N GLN A 192 -3.02 -10.67 21.90
CA GLN A 192 -4.17 -10.55 21.02
C GLN A 192 -5.19 -9.54 21.58
N ASN A 193 -5.62 -9.74 22.84
CA ASN A 193 -6.56 -8.83 23.51
C ASN A 193 -6.05 -7.38 23.53
N LEU A 194 -4.78 -7.16 23.90
CA LEU A 194 -4.19 -5.83 23.91
C LEU A 194 -4.17 -5.18 22.52
N THR A 195 -3.75 -5.92 21.49
CA THR A 195 -3.69 -5.40 20.13
C THR A 195 -5.06 -5.15 19.52
N GLU A 196 -6.05 -5.97 19.89
CA GLU A 196 -7.44 -5.80 19.50
C GLU A 196 -8.04 -4.53 20.11
N THR A 197 -7.86 -4.30 21.42
CA THR A 197 -8.28 -3.06 22.08
C THR A 197 -7.67 -1.83 21.40
N LEU A 198 -6.35 -1.84 21.14
CA LEU A 198 -5.67 -0.74 20.46
C LEU A 198 -6.14 -0.58 19.00
N ALA A 199 -6.53 -1.66 18.32
CA ALA A 199 -6.98 -1.61 16.94
C ALA A 199 -8.34 -0.92 16.84
N THR A 200 -9.24 -1.23 17.76
CA THR A 200 -10.59 -0.68 17.85
C THR A 200 -10.57 0.74 18.42
N GLU A 201 -10.03 0.94 19.61
CA GLU A 201 -10.08 2.21 20.35
C GLU A 201 -9.00 3.20 19.91
N GLY A 202 -7.87 2.71 19.40
CA GLY A 202 -6.72 3.53 19.01
C GLY A 202 -5.69 3.67 20.11
N GLY A 203 -4.86 4.71 20.02
CA GLY A 203 -3.81 4.96 21.01
C GLY A 203 -4.39 5.33 22.38
N MET A 204 -3.88 4.71 23.45
CA MET A 204 -4.38 4.86 24.82
C MET A 204 -3.23 4.96 25.83
N HIS A 205 -3.46 5.58 27.00
CA HIS A 205 -2.48 5.50 28.08
C HIS A 205 -2.40 4.07 28.64
N ALA A 206 -1.21 3.66 29.09
CA ALA A 206 -0.98 2.32 29.64
C ALA A 206 -1.85 2.02 30.88
N ASP A 207 -2.23 3.05 31.63
CA ASP A 207 -3.15 2.92 32.76
C ASP A 207 -4.60 2.65 32.27
N ASP A 208 -5.07 3.40 31.28
CA ASP A 208 -6.39 3.18 30.66
C ASP A 208 -6.46 1.79 30.00
N LEU A 209 -5.37 1.38 29.34
CA LEU A 209 -5.26 0.07 28.71
C LEU A 209 -5.24 -1.06 29.75
N SER A 210 -4.69 -0.81 30.95
CA SER A 210 -4.73 -1.74 32.09
C SER A 210 -6.16 -1.93 32.58
N ASP A 211 -6.94 -0.85 32.67
CA ASP A 211 -8.34 -0.90 33.10
C ASP A 211 -9.21 -1.62 32.07
N GLU A 212 -9.03 -1.35 30.77
CA GLU A 212 -9.82 -1.94 29.70
C GLU A 212 -9.53 -3.44 29.50
N THR A 213 -8.25 -3.82 29.52
CA THR A 213 -7.85 -5.22 29.28
C THR A 213 -7.84 -6.09 30.55
N GLY A 214 -7.93 -5.47 31.73
CA GLY A 214 -7.77 -6.13 33.03
C GLY A 214 -6.33 -6.60 33.33
N LEU A 215 -5.35 -6.18 32.52
CA LEU A 215 -3.94 -6.55 32.67
C LEU A 215 -3.22 -5.54 33.55
N SER A 216 -2.24 -5.98 34.35
CA SER A 216 -1.42 -5.02 35.10
C SER A 216 -0.53 -4.20 34.16
N VAL A 217 -0.29 -2.93 34.50
CA VAL A 217 0.63 -2.03 33.77
C VAL A 217 2.01 -2.67 33.54
N SER A 218 2.55 -3.39 34.52
CA SER A 218 3.81 -4.13 34.37
C SER A 218 3.76 -5.28 33.36
N THR A 219 2.59 -5.86 33.13
CA THR A 219 2.35 -6.87 32.11
C THR A 219 2.25 -6.21 30.75
N ILE A 220 1.55 -5.09 30.65
CA ILE A 220 1.50 -4.26 29.43
C ILE A 220 2.92 -3.93 28.97
N TYR A 221 3.77 -3.34 29.80
CA TYR A 221 5.15 -3.01 29.38
C TYR A 221 5.99 -4.23 28.95
N ARG A 222 5.76 -5.42 29.53
CA ARG A 222 6.42 -6.65 29.06
C ARG A 222 5.88 -7.11 27.70
N MET A 223 4.59 -6.89 27.45
CA MET A 223 3.98 -7.17 26.15
C MET A 223 4.50 -6.20 25.09
N LEU A 224 4.63 -4.90 25.42
CA LEU A 224 5.21 -3.91 24.52
C LEU A 224 6.64 -4.27 24.07
N GLN A 225 7.43 -4.90 24.94
CA GLN A 225 8.76 -5.40 24.57
C GLN A 225 8.70 -6.58 23.58
N ARG A 226 7.67 -7.43 23.66
CA ARG A 226 7.47 -8.54 22.72
C ARG A 226 6.87 -8.07 21.39
N LEU A 227 6.03 -7.05 21.45
CA LEU A 227 5.35 -6.43 20.31
C LEU A 227 6.16 -5.27 19.71
N GLU A 228 7.46 -5.18 20.03
CA GLU A 228 8.35 -4.13 19.55
C GLU A 228 8.35 -4.09 18.01
N GLY A 229 8.13 -2.89 17.46
CA GLY A 229 8.05 -2.69 16.01
C GLY A 229 6.65 -2.89 15.42
N VAL A 230 5.67 -3.31 16.22
CA VAL A 230 4.23 -3.30 15.87
C VAL A 230 3.49 -2.25 16.70
N VAL A 231 3.79 -2.18 17.99
CA VAL A 231 3.33 -1.13 18.90
C VAL A 231 4.52 -0.38 19.48
N GLU A 232 4.29 0.88 19.84
CA GLU A 232 5.24 1.73 20.53
C GLU A 232 4.61 2.37 21.77
N SER A 233 5.46 2.87 22.66
CA SER A 233 5.02 3.73 23.74
C SER A 233 5.87 4.98 23.86
N ASP A 234 5.21 6.14 23.89
CA ASP A 234 5.81 7.43 24.19
C ASP A 234 5.11 8.05 25.41
N ASN A 235 5.89 8.35 26.45
CA ASN A 235 5.39 8.88 27.73
C ASN A 235 4.20 8.11 28.32
N GLY A 236 4.16 6.78 28.12
CA GLY A 236 3.10 5.92 28.61
C GLY A 236 1.82 5.95 27.76
N HIS A 237 1.79 6.70 26.66
CA HIS A 237 0.80 6.54 25.60
C HIS A 237 1.24 5.39 24.70
N VAL A 238 0.36 4.43 24.44
CA VAL A 238 0.61 3.19 23.70
C VAL A 238 -0.23 3.21 22.43
N GLN A 239 0.40 2.94 21.29
CA GLN A 239 -0.26 2.92 19.98
C GLN A 239 0.47 2.01 18.99
N PHE A 240 -0.15 1.70 17.86
CA PHE A 240 0.53 1.03 16.75
C PHE A 240 1.59 1.93 16.14
N VAL A 241 2.67 1.35 15.61
CA VAL A 241 3.73 2.10 14.91
C VAL A 241 3.31 2.60 13.52
N SER A 242 2.15 2.16 13.03
CA SER A 242 1.51 2.77 11.87
C SER A 242 0.01 2.55 11.84
N GLN A 243 -0.69 3.49 11.22
CA GLN A 243 -2.12 3.35 10.95
C GLN A 243 -2.40 2.15 10.04
N LYS A 244 -1.51 1.84 9.09
CA LYS A 244 -1.63 0.65 8.24
C LYS A 244 -1.67 -0.64 9.07
N ILE A 245 -0.74 -0.80 10.01
CA ILE A 245 -0.69 -1.98 10.88
C ILE A 245 -1.96 -2.06 11.74
N ARG A 246 -2.42 -0.93 12.29
CA ARG A 246 -3.68 -0.87 13.06
C ARG A 246 -4.86 -1.40 12.24
N GLU A 247 -5.00 -0.96 10.99
CA GLU A 247 -6.10 -1.37 10.12
C GLU A 247 -6.01 -2.83 9.69
N GLU A 248 -4.81 -3.36 9.46
CA GLU A 248 -4.61 -4.78 9.17
C GLU A 248 -4.96 -5.66 10.36
N VAL A 249 -4.53 -5.29 11.58
CA VAL A 249 -4.92 -6.01 12.80
C VAL A 249 -6.43 -5.94 12.99
N ARG A 250 -7.05 -4.76 12.83
CA ARG A 250 -8.51 -4.62 12.92
C ARG A 250 -9.23 -5.54 11.93
N GLY A 251 -8.80 -5.57 10.66
CA GLY A 251 -9.39 -6.44 9.65
C GLY A 251 -9.21 -7.93 9.98
N LEU A 252 -8.08 -8.32 10.58
CA LEU A 252 -7.86 -9.69 11.04
C LEU A 252 -8.74 -10.05 12.24
N VAL A 253 -8.92 -9.12 13.19
CA VAL A 253 -9.86 -9.27 14.33
C VAL A 253 -11.27 -9.47 13.81
N GLU A 254 -11.78 -8.54 12.99
CA GLU A 254 -13.14 -8.60 12.42
C GLU A 254 -13.37 -9.91 11.66
N SER A 255 -12.37 -10.35 10.89
CA SER A 255 -12.41 -11.64 10.19
C SER A 255 -12.39 -12.85 11.15
N ALA A 256 -11.64 -12.77 12.25
CA ALA A 256 -11.53 -13.84 13.24
C ALA A 256 -12.78 -13.94 14.11
N GLU A 257 -13.43 -12.83 14.47
CA GLU A 257 -14.71 -12.83 15.19
C GLU A 257 -15.85 -13.48 14.40
N HIS A 258 -15.80 -13.37 13.07
CA HIS A 258 -16.72 -14.06 12.18
C HIS A 258 -16.37 -15.55 11.96
N ALA A 259 -15.15 -15.96 12.31
CA ALA A 259 -14.69 -17.34 12.28
C ALA A 259 -14.63 -17.93 13.70
N ILE A 260 -14.46 -19.25 13.84
CA ILE A 260 -14.17 -19.87 15.15
C ILE A 260 -12.66 -20.12 15.22
N GLU A 261 -11.85 -19.10 14.88
CA GLU A 261 -10.40 -19.22 14.74
C GLU A 261 -9.70 -18.05 15.46
N SER A 262 -8.48 -18.28 15.94
CA SER A 262 -7.65 -17.21 16.52
C SER A 262 -6.95 -16.41 15.41
N ILE A 263 -6.51 -15.17 15.72
CA ILE A 263 -5.74 -14.35 14.76
C ILE A 263 -4.45 -15.04 14.33
N ALA A 264 -3.78 -15.76 15.25
CA ALA A 264 -2.56 -16.50 14.94
C ALA A 264 -2.79 -17.68 13.96
N ASP A 265 -3.91 -18.40 14.11
CA ASP A 265 -4.32 -19.44 13.16
C ASP A 265 -4.59 -18.84 11.79
N ARG A 266 -5.26 -17.69 11.75
CA ARG A 266 -5.59 -17.00 10.50
C ARG A 266 -4.34 -16.51 9.77
N VAL A 267 -3.37 -15.95 10.49
CA VAL A 267 -2.08 -15.54 9.93
C VAL A 267 -1.32 -16.74 9.39
N SER A 268 -1.35 -17.87 10.09
CA SER A 268 -0.72 -19.11 9.60
C SER A 268 -1.34 -19.55 8.26
N GLN A 269 -2.67 -19.49 8.14
CA GLN A 269 -3.36 -19.76 6.86
C GLN A 269 -2.96 -18.77 5.76
N LEU A 270 -2.88 -17.47 6.06
CA LEU A 270 -2.48 -16.43 5.11
C LEU A 270 -1.04 -16.63 4.63
N VAL A 271 -0.09 -16.91 5.54
CA VAL A 271 1.30 -17.21 5.19
C VAL A 271 1.39 -18.48 4.34
N ASP A 272 0.59 -19.51 4.65
CA ASP A 272 0.55 -20.72 3.82
C ASP A 272 -0.09 -20.48 2.45
N MET A 273 -1.02 -19.53 2.34
CA MET A 273 -1.58 -19.08 1.06
C MET A 273 -0.55 -18.24 0.28
N GLU A 274 0.12 -17.30 0.93
CA GLU A 274 1.13 -16.45 0.31
C GLU A 274 2.35 -17.26 -0.12
N ARG A 275 2.81 -18.24 0.67
CA ARG A 275 3.86 -19.19 0.25
C ARG A 275 3.42 -20.02 -0.95
N ARG A 276 2.12 -20.31 -1.08
CA ARG A 276 1.55 -20.95 -2.27
C ARG A 276 1.49 -19.99 -3.47
N GLN A 277 1.34 -18.68 -3.26
CA GLN A 277 1.23 -17.65 -4.32
C GLN A 277 2.57 -16.98 -4.72
N SER A 278 3.53 -16.86 -3.79
CA SER A 278 4.83 -16.17 -3.88
C SER A 278 5.91 -17.03 -4.55
N ALA A 279 5.74 -18.35 -4.57
CA ALA A 279 6.45 -19.19 -5.50
C ALA A 279 5.76 -19.07 -6.87
N SER A 280 5.99 -18.01 -7.66
CA SER A 280 5.36 -17.86 -8.97
C SER A 280 5.79 -18.97 -9.94
N SER A 281 5.10 -20.09 -9.81
CA SER A 281 5.39 -21.33 -10.47
C SER A 281 4.73 -21.32 -11.86
N ALA A 282 5.19 -22.17 -12.78
CA ALA A 282 4.57 -22.29 -14.10
C ALA A 282 3.07 -22.60 -13.96
N PHE A 283 2.68 -23.32 -12.90
CA PHE A 283 1.29 -23.63 -12.58
C PHE A 283 0.50 -22.41 -12.08
N ASP A 284 1.09 -21.51 -11.29
CA ASP A 284 0.39 -20.29 -10.86
C ASP A 284 0.19 -19.31 -12.02
N THR A 285 1.12 -19.28 -12.96
CA THR A 285 0.96 -18.55 -14.23
C THR A 285 -0.20 -19.14 -15.05
N TRP A 286 -0.34 -20.47 -15.06
CA TRP A 286 -1.47 -21.14 -15.71
C TRP A 286 -2.80 -20.84 -15.00
N ILE A 287 -2.82 -20.86 -13.67
CA ILE A 287 -3.98 -20.47 -12.86
C ILE A 287 -4.44 -19.05 -13.21
N ALA A 288 -3.53 -18.09 -13.18
CA ALA A 288 -3.83 -16.70 -13.49
C ALA A 288 -4.29 -16.52 -14.95
N LYS A 289 -3.66 -17.23 -15.90
CA LYS A 289 -3.99 -17.17 -17.32
C LYS A 289 -5.42 -17.61 -17.61
N TYR A 290 -5.92 -18.62 -16.90
CA TYR A 290 -7.23 -19.20 -17.17
C TYR A 290 -8.32 -18.83 -16.14
N GLY A 291 -7.97 -18.04 -15.12
CA GLY A 291 -8.87 -17.76 -14.00
C GLY A 291 -9.28 -19.06 -13.32
N ALA A 292 -8.30 -19.91 -13.02
CA ALA A 292 -8.55 -21.23 -12.46
C ALA A 292 -8.63 -21.18 -10.93
N GLU A 293 -9.60 -21.87 -10.36
CA GLU A 293 -9.64 -22.16 -8.92
C GLU A 293 -9.43 -23.65 -8.73
N VAL A 294 -8.53 -24.03 -7.81
CA VAL A 294 -8.17 -25.43 -7.57
C VAL A 294 -8.52 -25.80 -6.13
N ASP A 295 -9.37 -26.80 -5.99
CA ASP A 295 -9.76 -27.39 -4.71
C ASP A 295 -9.10 -28.77 -4.55
N TRP A 296 -8.36 -28.92 -3.45
CA TRP A 296 -7.56 -30.10 -3.16
C TRP A 296 -8.27 -30.94 -2.09
N PRO A 297 -8.44 -32.24 -2.32
CA PRO A 297 -9.16 -33.10 -1.37
C PRO A 297 -8.38 -33.25 -0.05
N ASP A 298 -9.10 -33.19 1.07
CA ASP A 298 -8.54 -33.32 2.43
C ASP A 298 -8.07 -34.74 2.80
N HIS A 299 -8.36 -35.74 1.97
CA HIS A 299 -8.06 -37.15 2.24
C HIS A 299 -7.30 -37.82 1.08
N ASP A 300 -6.45 -38.79 1.44
CA ASP A 300 -5.64 -39.57 0.51
C ASP A 300 -6.56 -40.40 -0.41
N GLY A 301 -6.55 -40.12 -1.71
CA GLY A 301 -7.40 -40.76 -2.72
C GLY A 301 -8.63 -39.96 -3.18
N GLY A 302 -8.83 -38.72 -2.72
CA GLY A 302 -9.85 -37.83 -3.28
C GLY A 302 -9.47 -37.29 -4.67
N THR A 303 -10.48 -36.84 -5.43
CA THR A 303 -10.28 -36.26 -6.77
C THR A 303 -10.10 -34.74 -6.67
N VAL A 304 -9.07 -34.20 -7.33
CA VAL A 304 -8.82 -32.76 -7.43
C VAL A 304 -9.92 -32.11 -8.28
N GLN A 305 -10.50 -31.01 -7.81
CA GLN A 305 -11.54 -30.25 -8.50
C GLN A 305 -10.96 -28.93 -9.00
N ILE A 306 -11.18 -28.59 -10.27
CA ILE A 306 -10.63 -27.38 -10.88
C ILE A 306 -11.76 -26.65 -11.60
N ARG A 307 -11.99 -25.38 -11.26
CA ARG A 307 -12.97 -24.53 -11.93
C ARG A 307 -12.26 -23.51 -12.81
N LEU A 308 -12.68 -23.37 -14.06
CA LEU A 308 -12.14 -22.39 -15.01
C LEU A 308 -13.17 -21.29 -15.30
N ASP A 309 -12.78 -20.04 -15.06
CA ASP A 309 -13.59 -18.88 -15.42
C ASP A 309 -13.47 -18.52 -16.92
N THR A 310 -12.38 -18.95 -17.58
CA THR A 310 -12.22 -18.77 -19.03
C THR A 310 -13.20 -19.64 -19.81
N VAL A 311 -13.96 -19.02 -20.72
CA VAL A 311 -14.86 -19.73 -21.64
C VAL A 311 -14.06 -20.47 -22.70
N LEU A 312 -14.24 -21.80 -22.76
CA LEU A 312 -13.53 -22.68 -23.67
C LEU A 312 -14.30 -22.90 -24.99
N SER A 313 -13.58 -23.27 -26.04
CA SER A 313 -14.17 -23.58 -27.36
C SER A 313 -13.77 -24.96 -27.86
N LYS A 314 -14.75 -25.78 -28.28
CA LYS A 314 -14.47 -27.07 -28.97
C LYS A 314 -14.09 -26.90 -30.44
N LEU A 315 -14.49 -25.79 -31.06
CA LEU A 315 -14.17 -25.51 -32.47
C LEU A 315 -12.94 -24.61 -32.51
N LYS A 316 -11.88 -25.08 -33.18
CA LYS A 316 -10.66 -24.28 -33.42
C LYS A 316 -10.91 -22.99 -34.22
N SER A 317 -12.08 -22.86 -34.83
CA SER A 317 -12.51 -21.71 -35.64
C SER A 317 -13.26 -20.63 -34.85
N LEU A 318 -13.50 -20.81 -33.54
CA LEU A 318 -14.14 -19.83 -32.67
C LEU A 318 -13.13 -19.29 -31.65
N ASP A 319 -13.24 -18.00 -31.31
CA ASP A 319 -12.40 -17.38 -30.29
C ASP A 319 -12.58 -18.08 -28.93
N GLY A 320 -11.48 -18.61 -28.38
CA GLY A 320 -11.42 -19.28 -27.09
C GLY A 320 -10.47 -20.50 -27.10
N PRO A 321 -9.75 -20.79 -26.01
CA PRO A 321 -8.81 -21.91 -25.96
C PRO A 321 -9.54 -23.26 -25.97
N HIS A 322 -8.92 -24.28 -26.57
CA HIS A 322 -9.51 -25.61 -26.67
C HIS A 322 -9.28 -26.41 -25.37
N PRO A 323 -10.29 -27.12 -24.81
CA PRO A 323 -10.16 -27.81 -23.52
C PRO A 323 -8.94 -28.73 -23.40
N ARG A 324 -8.65 -29.52 -24.45
CA ARG A 324 -7.45 -30.40 -24.45
C ARG A 324 -6.13 -29.63 -24.39
N GLU A 325 -6.06 -28.45 -25.00
CA GLU A 325 -4.83 -27.64 -25.02
C GLU A 325 -4.62 -26.99 -23.64
N VAL A 326 -5.71 -26.53 -22.99
CA VAL A 326 -5.68 -26.02 -21.61
C VAL A 326 -5.24 -27.09 -20.62
N ILE A 327 -5.76 -28.32 -20.74
CA ILE A 327 -5.39 -29.47 -19.90
C ILE A 327 -3.94 -29.88 -20.13
N ALA A 328 -3.48 -29.96 -21.39
CA ALA A 328 -2.08 -30.27 -21.68
C ALA A 328 -1.12 -29.19 -21.13
N GLU A 329 -1.51 -27.90 -21.21
CA GLU A 329 -0.74 -26.80 -20.62
C GLU A 329 -0.69 -26.90 -19.08
N MET A 330 -1.78 -27.33 -18.46
CA MET A 330 -1.88 -27.58 -17.01
C MET A 330 -0.86 -28.62 -16.54
N PHE A 331 -0.85 -29.80 -17.17
CA PHE A 331 0.11 -30.87 -16.84
C PHE A 331 1.56 -30.40 -17.09
N ALA A 332 1.82 -29.74 -18.22
CA ALA A 332 3.16 -29.24 -18.54
C ALA A 332 3.63 -28.15 -17.56
N ALA A 333 2.72 -27.30 -17.08
CA ALA A 333 3.02 -26.31 -16.05
C ALA A 333 3.34 -26.98 -14.71
N TRP A 334 2.53 -27.96 -14.30
CA TRP A 334 2.72 -28.73 -13.08
C TRP A 334 4.07 -29.49 -13.06
N GLU A 335 4.44 -30.10 -14.18
CA GLU A 335 5.73 -30.80 -14.30
C GLU A 335 6.94 -29.86 -14.33
N ARG A 336 6.81 -28.66 -14.94
CA ARG A 336 7.86 -27.63 -14.92
C ARG A 336 8.18 -27.14 -13.51
N ASP A 337 7.21 -27.23 -12.60
CA ASP A 337 7.40 -26.92 -11.19
C ASP A 337 8.00 -28.10 -10.39
N GLY A 338 8.47 -29.15 -11.09
CA GLY A 338 9.10 -30.33 -10.50
C GLY A 338 8.13 -31.29 -9.83
N ARG A 339 6.82 -31.15 -10.06
CA ARG A 339 5.75 -31.95 -9.44
C ARG A 339 5.39 -33.14 -10.35
N ARG A 340 4.88 -34.23 -9.76
CA ARG A 340 4.48 -35.44 -10.51
C ARG A 340 3.10 -35.24 -11.14
N GLY A 341 2.98 -35.43 -12.45
CA GLY A 341 1.72 -35.33 -13.20
C GLY A 341 0.62 -36.29 -12.72
N SER A 342 0.98 -37.44 -12.12
CA SER A 342 0.01 -38.40 -11.58
C SER A 342 -0.93 -37.84 -10.50
N VAL A 343 -0.59 -36.69 -9.90
CA VAL A 343 -1.44 -36.01 -8.91
C VAL A 343 -2.66 -35.34 -9.55
N LEU A 344 -2.55 -34.93 -10.82
CA LEU A 344 -3.63 -34.29 -11.58
C LEU A 344 -4.36 -35.28 -12.49
N ASP A 345 -3.92 -36.54 -12.55
CA ASP A 345 -4.59 -37.58 -13.33
C ASP A 345 -5.95 -37.91 -12.69
N GLY A 346 -7.01 -37.83 -13.47
CA GLY A 346 -8.38 -38.00 -13.00
C GLY A 346 -9.02 -36.76 -12.39
N ALA A 347 -8.35 -35.60 -12.37
CA ALA A 347 -8.94 -34.35 -11.86
C ALA A 347 -10.20 -33.95 -12.63
N GLU A 348 -11.22 -33.44 -11.93
CA GLU A 348 -12.46 -32.98 -12.54
C GLU A 348 -12.38 -31.48 -12.83
N ILE A 349 -12.40 -31.12 -14.11
CA ILE A 349 -12.27 -29.74 -14.58
C ILE A 349 -13.62 -29.23 -15.03
N GLU A 350 -14.16 -28.27 -14.28
CA GLU A 350 -15.40 -27.61 -14.59
C GLU A 350 -15.17 -26.31 -15.36
N ALA A 351 -15.72 -26.20 -16.57
CA ALA A 351 -15.56 -25.04 -17.43
C ALA A 351 -16.83 -24.74 -18.24
N THR A 352 -17.01 -23.48 -18.63
CA THR A 352 -18.07 -23.11 -19.58
C THR A 352 -17.57 -23.33 -21.00
N ILE A 353 -18.20 -24.25 -21.74
CA ILE A 353 -17.91 -24.52 -23.14
C ILE A 353 -18.92 -23.76 -24.01
N ARG A 354 -18.41 -22.90 -24.91
CA ARG A 354 -19.23 -22.11 -25.83
C ARG A 354 -20.12 -23.04 -26.67
N GLY A 355 -21.44 -22.83 -26.57
CA GLY A 355 -22.45 -23.64 -27.27
C GLY A 355 -22.96 -24.87 -26.50
N GLU A 356 -22.30 -25.28 -25.42
CA GLU A 356 -22.71 -26.45 -24.63
C GLU A 356 -23.01 -26.13 -23.15
N GLY A 357 -22.67 -24.92 -22.70
CA GLY A 357 -22.84 -24.49 -21.31
C GLY A 357 -21.75 -25.03 -20.40
N ARG A 358 -22.02 -25.06 -19.09
CA ARG A 358 -21.09 -25.55 -18.06
C ARG A 358 -20.94 -27.07 -18.17
N LYS A 359 -19.71 -27.56 -18.23
CA LYS A 359 -19.35 -28.97 -18.40
C LYS A 359 -18.20 -29.34 -17.48
N THR A 360 -18.22 -30.57 -16.99
CA THR A 360 -17.10 -31.19 -16.29
C THR A 360 -16.34 -32.08 -17.27
N VAL A 361 -15.02 -31.93 -17.32
CA VAL A 361 -14.09 -32.69 -18.14
C VAL A 361 -13.07 -33.35 -17.23
N VAL A 362 -12.89 -34.65 -17.35
CA VAL A 362 -11.87 -35.37 -16.58
C VAL A 362 -10.51 -35.14 -17.23
N ALA A 363 -9.57 -34.62 -16.45
CA ALA A 363 -8.19 -34.44 -16.83
C ALA A 363 -7.52 -35.80 -16.97
N THR A 364 -6.93 -36.04 -18.13
CA THR A 364 -6.07 -37.20 -18.37
C THR A 364 -4.75 -36.68 -18.90
N PRO A 365 -3.61 -37.27 -18.48
CA PRO A 365 -2.31 -36.93 -19.03
C PRO A 365 -2.34 -37.02 -20.57
N PRO A 366 -1.75 -36.05 -21.29
CA PRO A 366 -1.81 -35.98 -22.75
C PRO A 366 -1.06 -37.13 -23.46
#